data_AF-A0A7J7WJ74-F1
#
_entry.id   AF-A0A7J7WJ74-F1
#
_cell.length_a   1.000
_cell.length_b   1.000
_cell.length_c   1.000
_cell.angle_alpha   90.00
_cell.angle_beta   90.00
_cell.angle_gamma   90.00
#
_symmetry.space_group_name_H-M   'P 1'
#
loop_
_entity.id
_entity.type
_entity.pdbx_description
1 polymer ?
#
loop_
_entity_poly.entity_id
_entity_poly.type
_entity_poly.pdbx_seq_one_letter_code
_entity_poly.pdbx_strand_id
1 'polypeptide(L)'
;MYEDSRKTIPCPGNKFRRFIFDLVTSQAFNIIIMVLICFQAITLMIQSDEQSRQMDTAVLWLQILFILLYTGECVLKLIAFRCNYFTSGWNILDFIVVIFSITGLLLPLIGEYYFVPPSFLQLIVLSRIIHILRPGKGPKVFRDLLLPLVLFLPALLNISLLIFLVMFIYAIFGMYNFAYVKKEAGINDVSNFETFGSSMLCLFQVTIFAGWDGMLNAIFNSKWSDCDPVLHQVCDGDHNRSVLTW
;
A
#
# COMPACT_ATOMS: atom_id res chain seq x y z
N MET A 1 2.08 5.61 34.20
CA MET A 1 2.69 6.94 34.44
C MET A 1 3.00 7.55 33.07
N TYR A 2 1.97 8.09 32.40
CA TYR A 2 2.13 8.91 31.21
C TYR A 2 1.23 10.12 31.45
N GLU A 3 1.76 11.06 32.23
CA GLU A 3 1.16 12.39 32.29
C GLU A 3 1.21 12.93 30.87
N ASP A 4 0.04 12.92 30.20
CA ASP A 4 -0.21 13.67 28.99
C ASP A 4 -0.06 15.15 29.35
N SER A 5 1.19 15.60 29.41
CA SER A 5 1.58 16.99 29.44
C SER A 5 1.23 17.56 28.08
N ARG A 6 -0.07 17.73 27.82
CA ARG A 6 -0.56 18.52 26.72
C ARG A 6 0.01 19.90 26.91
N LYS A 7 1.12 20.20 26.23
CA LYS A 7 1.56 21.56 25.98
C LYS A 7 0.36 22.27 25.37
N THR A 8 -0.38 23.00 26.21
CA THR A 8 -1.47 23.85 25.78
C THR A 8 -0.84 24.88 24.87
N ILE A 9 -1.20 24.83 23.60
CA ILE A 9 -0.69 25.77 22.61
C ILE A 9 -1.14 27.16 23.08
N PRO A 10 -0.22 28.09 23.39
CA PRO A 10 -0.60 29.37 23.99
C PRO A 10 -1.50 30.12 23.02
N CYS A 11 -2.64 30.59 23.53
CA CYS A 11 -3.66 31.26 22.73
C CYS A 11 -3.07 32.46 21.97
N PRO A 12 -3.42 32.64 20.69
CA PRO A 12 -3.06 33.82 19.93
C PRO A 12 -3.47 35.15 20.56
N GLY A 13 -2.56 36.15 20.56
CA GLY A 13 -2.89 37.53 20.94
C GLY A 13 -3.76 38.29 19.93
N ASN A 14 -3.70 37.95 18.63
CA ASN A 14 -4.46 38.66 17.59
C ASN A 14 -5.91 38.14 17.52
N LYS A 15 -6.91 39.05 17.50
CA LYS A 15 -8.35 38.72 17.47
C LYS A 15 -8.74 37.77 16.32
N PHE A 16 -8.24 38.04 15.11
CA PHE A 16 -8.49 37.20 13.93
C PHE A 16 -7.87 35.80 14.06
N ARG A 17 -6.64 35.72 14.59
CA ARG A 17 -5.93 34.45 14.80
C ARG A 17 -6.58 33.63 15.91
N ARG A 18 -7.13 34.28 16.94
CA ARG A 18 -7.88 33.63 18.01
C ARG A 18 -9.19 33.06 17.49
N PHE A 19 -9.93 33.79 16.65
CA PHE A 19 -11.13 33.26 16.00
C PHE A 19 -10.84 32.02 15.15
N ILE A 20 -9.79 32.04 14.31
CA ILE A 20 -9.38 30.87 13.52
C ILE A 20 -8.95 29.71 14.42
N PHE A 21 -8.20 29.99 15.49
CA PHE A 21 -7.76 28.98 16.44
C PHE A 21 -8.96 28.33 17.16
N ASP A 22 -9.93 29.12 17.59
CA ASP A 22 -11.15 28.63 18.25
C ASP A 22 -12.01 27.81 17.28
N LEU A 23 -12.12 28.23 16.01
CA LEU A 23 -12.83 27.50 14.97
C LEU A 23 -12.18 26.15 14.67
N VAL A 24 -10.86 26.13 14.44
CA VAL A 24 -10.10 24.90 14.11
C VAL A 24 -10.03 23.93 15.29
N THR A 25 -10.00 24.44 16.51
CA THR A 25 -9.96 23.63 17.73
C THR A 25 -11.35 23.14 18.14
N SER A 26 -12.42 23.73 17.58
CA SER A 26 -13.79 23.34 17.89
C SER A 26 -14.07 21.86 17.53
N GLN A 27 -14.86 21.21 18.38
CA GLN A 27 -15.29 19.83 18.14
C GLN A 27 -16.18 19.73 16.91
N ALA A 28 -17.00 20.75 16.63
CA ALA A 28 -17.85 20.83 15.45
C ALA A 28 -17.04 20.78 14.16
N PHE A 29 -15.94 21.55 14.08
CA PHE A 29 -15.06 21.53 12.91
C PHE A 29 -14.47 20.14 12.67
N ASN A 30 -14.01 19.46 13.72
CA ASN A 30 -13.50 18.09 13.60
C ASN A 30 -14.57 17.10 13.13
N ILE A 31 -15.82 17.23 13.59
CA ILE A 31 -16.95 16.38 13.14
C ILE A 31 -17.25 16.63 11.66
N ILE A 32 -17.30 17.89 11.22
CA ILE A 32 -17.54 18.24 9.81
C ILE A 32 -16.48 17.60 8.91
N ILE A 33 -15.21 17.69 9.29
CA ILE A 33 -14.12 17.06 8.53
C ILE A 33 -14.26 15.54 8.53
N MET A 34 -14.63 14.91 9.65
CA MET A 34 -14.87 13.46 9.66
C MET A 34 -15.99 13.05 8.71
N VAL A 35 -17.10 13.78 8.69
CA VAL A 35 -18.23 13.52 7.78
C VAL A 35 -17.79 13.69 6.32
N LEU A 36 -16.99 14.71 6.03
CA LEU A 36 -16.45 14.95 4.69
C LEU A 36 -15.56 13.80 4.21
N ILE A 37 -14.76 13.22 5.11
CA ILE A 37 -13.94 12.03 4.82
C ILE A 37 -14.82 10.82 4.53
N CYS A 38 -15.87 10.59 5.31
CA CYS A 38 -16.82 9.52 5.05
C CYS A 38 -17.52 9.69 3.70
N PHE A 39 -17.93 10.91 3.36
CA PHE A 39 -18.56 11.19 2.07
C PHE A 39 -17.60 10.94 0.90
N GLN A 40 -16.33 11.35 1.02
CA GLN A 40 -15.29 11.05 0.03
C GLN A 40 -15.04 9.53 -0.13
N ALA A 41 -15.09 8.76 0.97
CA ALA A 41 -14.94 7.32 0.92
C ALA A 41 -16.08 6.63 0.17
N ILE A 42 -17.31 7.11 0.36
CA ILE A 42 -18.49 6.62 -0.38
C ILE A 42 -18.34 6.91 -1.86
N THR A 43 -17.90 8.12 -2.24
CA THR A 43 -17.65 8.46 -3.65
C THR A 43 -16.61 7.53 -4.28
N LEU A 44 -15.57 7.15 -3.52
CA LEU A 44 -14.58 6.17 -3.99
C LEU A 44 -15.16 4.76 -4.15
N MET A 45 -16.03 4.31 -3.23
CA MET A 45 -16.66 2.99 -3.32
C MET A 45 -17.65 2.87 -4.49
N ILE A 46 -18.26 3.97 -4.91
CA ILE A 46 -19.19 3.99 -6.05
C ILE A 46 -18.42 3.86 -7.37
N GLN A 47 -17.14 4.24 -7.39
CA GLN A 47 -16.32 4.18 -8.60
C GLN A 47 -16.16 2.73 -9.09
N SER A 48 -16.55 2.49 -10.34
CA SER A 48 -16.46 1.17 -11.00
C SER A 48 -15.64 1.27 -12.29
N ASP A 49 -14.99 0.17 -12.71
CA ASP A 49 -14.12 0.16 -13.91
C ASP A 49 -14.90 0.42 -15.22
N GLU A 50 -16.18 0.06 -15.29
CA GLU A 50 -17.05 0.32 -16.45
C GLU A 50 -18.05 1.46 -16.18
N GLN A 51 -17.53 2.68 -16.01
CA GLN A 51 -18.38 3.84 -15.74
C GLN A 51 -18.66 4.67 -16.99
N SER A 52 -19.84 5.31 -17.03
CA SER A 52 -20.19 6.23 -18.13
C SER A 52 -19.39 7.53 -18.04
N ARG A 53 -19.05 8.14 -19.20
CA ARG A 53 -18.30 9.41 -19.27
C ARG A 53 -18.90 10.55 -18.43
N GLN A 54 -20.23 10.55 -18.25
CA GLN A 54 -20.92 11.55 -17.43
C GLN A 54 -20.61 11.38 -15.94
N MET A 55 -20.58 10.13 -15.46
CA MET A 55 -20.25 9.84 -14.07
C MET A 55 -18.77 10.13 -13.78
N ASP A 56 -17.86 9.85 -14.72
CA ASP A 56 -16.43 10.18 -14.54
C ASP A 56 -16.21 11.67 -14.35
N THR A 57 -16.92 12.48 -15.14
CA THR A 57 -16.86 13.93 -15.04
C THR A 57 -17.39 14.40 -13.68
N ALA A 58 -18.51 13.84 -13.21
CA ALA A 58 -19.09 14.17 -11.90
C ALA A 58 -18.17 13.78 -10.73
N VAL A 59 -17.59 12.57 -10.77
CA VAL A 59 -16.63 12.08 -9.76
C VAL A 59 -15.38 12.97 -9.73
N LEU A 60 -14.89 13.41 -10.90
CA LEU A 60 -13.75 14.33 -10.99
C LEU A 60 -14.07 15.69 -10.35
N TRP A 61 -15.23 16.28 -10.63
CA TRP A 61 -15.66 17.53 -9.98
C TRP A 61 -15.78 17.41 -8.47
N LEU A 62 -16.38 16.32 -7.99
CA LEU A 62 -16.46 16.03 -6.55
C LEU A 62 -15.05 15.91 -5.96
N GLN A 63 -14.16 15.16 -6.60
CA GLN A 63 -12.79 15.00 -6.13
C GLN A 63 -12.04 16.34 -6.03
N ILE A 64 -12.20 17.25 -7.00
CA ILE A 64 -11.64 18.60 -6.93
C ILE A 64 -12.20 19.37 -5.74
N LEU A 65 -13.52 19.33 -5.52
CA LEU A 65 -14.18 19.97 -4.39
C LEU A 65 -13.61 19.48 -3.05
N PHE A 66 -13.44 18.17 -2.89
CA PHE A 66 -12.86 17.58 -1.69
C PHE A 66 -11.42 18.03 -1.47
N ILE A 67 -10.58 18.01 -2.50
CA ILE A 67 -9.19 18.49 -2.43
C ILE A 67 -9.15 19.96 -1.98
N LEU A 68 -10.03 20.81 -2.50
CA LEU A 68 -10.13 22.21 -2.12
C LEU A 68 -10.47 22.36 -0.62
N LEU A 69 -11.45 21.58 -0.13
CA LEU A 69 -11.87 21.60 1.27
C LEU A 69 -10.76 21.13 2.22
N TYR A 70 -10.04 20.05 1.90
CA TYR A 70 -8.91 19.56 2.70
C TYR A 70 -7.71 20.50 2.66
N THR A 71 -7.45 21.11 1.51
CA THR A 71 -6.43 22.15 1.39
C THR A 71 -6.78 23.35 2.28
N GLY A 72 -8.05 23.78 2.26
CA GLY A 72 -8.54 24.82 3.16
C GLY A 72 -8.39 24.48 4.64
N GLU A 73 -8.75 23.26 5.05
CA GLU A 73 -8.53 22.76 6.41
C GLU A 73 -7.05 22.84 6.81
N CYS A 74 -6.16 22.37 5.92
CA CYS A 74 -4.73 22.34 6.15
C CYS A 74 -4.15 23.76 6.30
N VAL A 75 -4.55 24.69 5.43
CA VAL A 75 -4.12 26.10 5.48
C VAL A 75 -4.63 26.77 6.77
N LEU A 76 -5.89 26.55 7.15
CA LEU A 76 -6.45 27.06 8.40
C LEU A 76 -5.67 26.55 9.63
N LYS A 77 -5.32 25.26 9.65
CA LYS A 77 -4.50 24.65 10.70
C LYS A 77 -3.08 25.20 10.72
N LEU A 78 -2.47 25.42 9.56
CA LEU A 78 -1.14 25.99 9.45
C LEU A 78 -1.09 27.42 10.01
N ILE A 79 -2.11 28.23 9.70
CA ILE A 79 -2.24 29.61 10.23
C ILE A 79 -2.47 29.61 11.75
N ALA A 80 -3.28 28.68 12.25
CA ALA A 80 -3.60 28.55 13.67
C ALA A 80 -2.40 28.10 14.52
N PHE A 81 -1.68 27.06 14.07
CA PHE A 81 -0.66 26.37 14.88
C PHE A 81 0.80 26.74 14.52
N ARG A 82 1.06 27.32 13.34
CA ARG A 82 2.39 27.68 12.83
C ARG A 82 3.42 26.54 13.03
N CYS A 83 4.52 26.80 13.74
CA CYS A 83 5.60 25.83 13.97
C CYS A 83 5.13 24.61 14.77
N ASN A 84 4.12 24.76 15.64
CA ASN A 84 3.56 23.64 16.41
C ASN A 84 2.74 22.68 15.54
N TYR A 85 2.41 23.06 14.30
CA TYR A 85 1.75 22.18 13.34
C TYR A 85 2.63 20.95 13.03
N PHE A 86 3.93 21.18 12.80
CA PHE A 86 4.90 20.14 12.45
C PHE A 86 5.39 19.30 13.63
N THR A 87 5.00 19.63 14.87
CA THR A 87 5.32 18.80 16.04
C THR A 87 4.44 17.55 16.11
N SER A 88 3.23 17.60 15.55
CA SER A 88 2.30 16.47 15.54
C SER A 88 2.46 15.66 14.26
N GLY A 89 2.92 14.40 14.37
CA GLY A 89 3.05 13.49 13.24
C GLY A 89 1.75 13.31 12.45
N TRP A 90 0.59 13.38 13.13
CA TRP A 90 -0.72 13.31 12.48
C TRP A 90 -1.06 14.50 11.60
N ASN A 91 -0.53 15.69 11.91
CA ASN A 91 -0.68 16.87 11.06
C ASN A 91 0.33 16.84 9.91
N ILE A 92 1.54 16.28 10.12
CA ILE A 92 2.51 16.09 9.04
C ILE A 92 1.96 15.12 7.97
N LEU A 93 1.37 14.00 8.39
CA LEU A 93 0.75 13.05 7.46
C LEU A 93 -0.37 13.70 6.65
N ASP A 94 -1.20 14.52 7.31
CA ASP A 94 -2.27 15.30 6.67
C ASP A 94 -1.73 16.25 5.59
N PHE A 95 -0.66 16.97 5.90
CA PHE A 95 0.01 17.89 4.96
C PHE A 95 0.58 17.14 3.75
N ILE A 96 1.24 16.01 3.98
CA ILE A 96 1.80 15.17 2.91
C ILE A 96 0.69 14.69 1.98
N VAL A 97 -0.43 14.20 2.53
CA VAL A 97 -1.57 13.72 1.74
C VAL A 97 -2.18 14.83 0.89
N VAL A 98 -2.30 16.06 1.42
CA VAL A 98 -2.78 17.21 0.66
C VAL A 98 -1.84 17.52 -0.52
N ILE A 99 -0.52 17.50 -0.31
CA ILE A 99 0.46 17.72 -1.39
C ILE A 99 0.34 16.66 -2.49
N PHE A 100 0.27 15.38 -2.13
CA PHE A 100 0.08 14.30 -3.10
C PHE A 100 -1.24 14.45 -3.87
N SER A 101 -2.30 14.91 -3.21
CA SER A 101 -3.61 15.10 -3.84
C SER A 101 -3.60 16.25 -4.85
N ILE A 102 -2.95 17.38 -4.53
CA ILE A 102 -2.76 18.50 -5.46
C ILE A 102 -1.89 18.07 -6.64
N THR A 103 -0.80 17.35 -6.36
CA THR A 103 0.09 16.82 -7.40
C THR A 103 -0.67 15.88 -8.34
N GLY A 104 -1.54 15.03 -7.79
CA GLY A 104 -2.39 14.13 -8.56
C GLY A 104 -3.42 14.82 -9.45
N LEU A 105 -3.92 15.99 -9.06
CA LEU A 105 -4.79 16.81 -9.90
C LEU A 105 -4.02 17.51 -11.02
N LEU A 106 -2.81 17.99 -10.71
CA LEU A 106 -1.98 18.73 -11.65
C LEU A 106 -1.32 17.83 -12.70
N LEU A 107 -1.09 16.56 -12.36
CA LEU A 107 -0.42 15.58 -13.21
C LEU A 107 -1.09 15.38 -14.59
N PRO A 108 -2.41 15.15 -14.72
CA PRO A 108 -3.05 15.04 -16.04
C PRO A 108 -3.03 16.34 -16.83
N LEU A 109 -2.92 17.51 -16.18
CA LEU A 109 -2.83 18.80 -16.85
C LEU A 109 -1.44 19.03 -17.48
N ILE A 110 -0.39 18.44 -16.88
CA ILE A 110 1.00 18.51 -17.36
C ILE A 110 1.35 17.30 -18.24
N GLY A 111 0.61 16.19 -18.13
CA GLY A 111 0.88 14.91 -18.77
C GLY A 111 0.82 14.89 -20.30
N GLU A 112 0.27 15.92 -20.95
CA GLU A 112 0.45 16.08 -22.41
C GLU A 112 1.92 16.36 -22.80
N TYR A 113 2.75 16.84 -21.85
CA TYR A 113 4.15 17.18 -22.10
C TYR A 113 5.16 16.19 -21.51
N TYR A 114 4.76 15.33 -20.56
CA TYR A 114 5.64 14.36 -19.89
C TYR A 114 4.97 12.99 -19.74
N PHE A 115 5.63 11.93 -20.21
CA PHE A 115 5.18 10.54 -20.04
C PHE A 115 5.26 10.16 -18.55
N VAL A 116 4.11 10.05 -17.89
CA VAL A 116 4.05 9.65 -16.48
C VAL A 116 3.87 8.13 -16.38
N PRO A 117 4.76 7.42 -15.65
CA PRO A 117 4.61 5.98 -15.48
C PRO A 117 3.32 5.63 -14.73
N PRO A 118 2.65 4.52 -15.09
CA PRO A 118 1.40 4.10 -14.45
C PRO A 118 1.53 3.84 -12.95
N SER A 119 2.74 3.51 -12.46
CA SER A 119 3.03 3.35 -11.04
C SER A 119 2.86 4.65 -10.23
N PHE A 120 3.16 5.82 -10.81
CA PHE A 120 2.94 7.10 -10.13
C PHE A 120 1.45 7.45 -10.05
N LEU A 121 0.67 7.08 -11.07
CA LEU A 121 -0.80 7.20 -11.02
C LEU A 121 -1.39 6.34 -9.92
N GLN A 122 -0.87 5.13 -9.71
CA GLN A 122 -1.27 4.26 -8.60
C GLN A 122 -0.97 4.88 -7.23
N LEU A 123 0.19 5.54 -7.07
CA LEU A 123 0.54 6.25 -5.82
C LEU A 123 -0.45 7.38 -5.49
N ILE A 124 -0.94 8.10 -6.50
CA ILE A 124 -1.96 9.14 -6.34
C ILE A 124 -3.31 8.55 -5.93
N VAL A 125 -3.67 7.37 -6.43
CA VAL A 125 -4.90 6.69 -6.00
C VAL A 125 -4.73 6.20 -4.55
N LEU A 126 -3.59 5.63 -4.21
CA LEU A 126 -3.27 5.20 -2.84
C LEU A 126 -3.31 6.36 -1.84
N SER A 127 -2.88 7.57 -2.23
CA SER A 127 -2.97 8.74 -1.35
C SER A 127 -4.41 9.08 -0.97
N ARG A 128 -5.39 8.80 -1.85
CA ARG A 128 -6.83 8.98 -1.54
C ARG A 128 -7.31 8.00 -0.47
N ILE A 129 -6.79 6.77 -0.46
CA ILE A 129 -7.10 5.76 0.57
C ILE A 129 -6.43 6.14 1.90
N ILE A 130 -5.18 6.60 1.85
CA ILE A 130 -4.46 7.11 3.04
C ILE A 130 -5.22 8.30 3.66
N HIS A 131 -5.80 9.16 2.82
CA HIS A 131 -6.65 10.27 3.25
C HIS A 131 -7.86 9.80 4.06
N ILE A 132 -8.53 8.74 3.59
CA ILE A 132 -9.70 8.15 4.27
C ILE A 132 -9.30 7.52 5.61
N LEU A 133 -8.11 6.94 5.67
CA LEU A 133 -7.64 6.20 6.84
C LEU A 133 -7.23 7.07 8.02
N ARG A 134 -7.39 8.42 7.99
CA ARG A 134 -6.89 9.42 8.96
C ARG A 134 -6.97 8.96 10.44
N PRO A 135 -5.96 8.23 10.92
CA PRO A 135 -6.12 7.39 12.11
C PRO A 135 -5.95 8.23 13.40
N GLY A 136 -5.23 9.34 13.26
CA GLY A 136 -4.93 10.28 14.33
C GLY A 136 -6.09 11.11 14.85
N LYS A 137 -7.22 11.22 14.14
CA LYS A 137 -8.38 11.99 14.63
C LYS A 137 -9.63 11.13 14.81
N GLY A 138 -9.49 9.81 14.61
CA GLY A 138 -10.57 8.85 14.78
C GLY A 138 -11.00 8.68 16.24
N PRO A 139 -12.04 7.85 16.47
CA PRO A 139 -12.54 7.52 17.79
C PRO A 139 -11.41 7.01 18.70
N LYS A 140 -11.49 7.28 20.01
CA LYS A 140 -10.51 6.77 21.00
C LYS A 140 -10.27 5.26 20.83
N VAL A 141 -11.34 4.52 20.54
CA VAL A 141 -11.33 3.09 20.21
C VAL A 141 -10.26 2.73 19.17
N PHE A 142 -10.13 3.49 18.09
CA PHE A 142 -9.19 3.17 17.04
C PHE A 142 -7.72 3.38 17.49
N ARG A 143 -7.46 4.41 18.29
CA ARG A 143 -6.14 4.62 18.91
C ARG A 143 -5.82 3.52 19.92
N ASP A 144 -6.81 3.10 20.71
CA ASP A 144 -6.68 2.04 21.71
C ASP A 144 -6.45 0.67 21.07
N LEU A 145 -6.88 0.45 19.82
CA LEU A 145 -6.59 -0.74 19.02
C LEU A 145 -5.21 -0.68 18.34
N LEU A 146 -4.85 0.46 17.75
CA LEU A 146 -3.56 0.64 17.09
C LEU A 146 -2.38 0.68 18.05
N LEU A 147 -2.55 1.25 19.25
CA LEU A 147 -1.47 1.43 20.19
C LEU A 147 -0.85 0.08 20.62
N PRO A 148 -1.62 -0.94 21.03
CA PRO A 148 -1.10 -2.28 21.26
C PRO A 148 -0.41 -2.85 20.01
N LEU A 149 -1.00 -2.71 18.82
CA LEU A 149 -0.41 -3.21 17.57
C LEU A 149 1.00 -2.64 17.33
N VAL A 150 1.16 -1.33 17.47
CA VAL A 150 2.45 -0.66 17.31
C VAL A 150 3.43 -1.05 18.42
N LEU A 151 2.95 -1.30 19.64
CA LEU A 151 3.77 -1.76 20.75
C LEU A 151 4.25 -3.21 20.58
N PHE A 152 3.50 -4.06 19.88
CA PHE A 152 3.92 -5.43 19.54
C PHE A 152 4.86 -5.47 18.33
N LEU A 153 4.84 -4.44 17.48
CA LEU A 153 5.65 -4.37 16.27
C LEU A 153 7.16 -4.62 16.50
N PRO A 154 7.82 -4.04 17.53
CA PRO A 154 9.23 -4.31 17.79
C PRO A 154 9.53 -5.77 18.12
N ALA A 155 8.66 -6.44 18.87
CA ALA A 155 8.80 -7.86 19.19
C ALA A 155 8.57 -8.73 17.94
N LEU A 156 7.57 -8.38 17.12
CA LEU A 156 7.31 -9.03 15.84
C LEU A 156 8.47 -8.88 14.86
N LEU A 157 9.14 -7.72 14.81
CA LEU A 157 10.30 -7.50 13.96
C LEU A 157 11.47 -8.42 14.32
N ASN A 158 11.69 -8.71 15.61
CA ASN A 158 12.75 -9.65 16.02
C ASN A 158 12.47 -11.07 15.52
N ILE A 159 11.23 -11.53 15.65
CA ILE A 159 10.81 -12.85 15.15
C ILE A 159 10.83 -12.88 13.62
N SER A 160 10.36 -11.81 12.98
CA SER A 160 10.38 -11.66 11.52
C SER A 160 11.79 -11.68 10.96
N LEU A 161 12.75 -11.04 11.62
CA LEU A 161 14.17 -11.09 11.23
C LEU A 161 14.71 -12.51 11.32
N LEU A 162 14.38 -13.25 12.38
CA LEU A 162 14.77 -14.66 12.52
C LEU A 162 14.17 -15.52 11.40
N ILE A 163 12.87 -15.38 11.13
CA ILE A 163 12.20 -16.12 10.04
C ILE A 163 12.77 -15.72 8.68
N PHE A 164 13.06 -14.44 8.47
CA PHE A 164 13.70 -13.95 7.24
C PHE A 164 15.09 -14.55 7.03
N LEU A 165 15.90 -14.67 8.09
CA LEU A 165 17.20 -15.33 8.03
C LEU A 165 17.06 -16.81 7.65
N VAL A 166 16.11 -17.52 8.25
CA VAL A 166 15.83 -18.93 7.92
C VAL A 166 15.39 -19.06 6.45
N MET A 167 14.43 -18.24 6.01
CA MET A 167 14.01 -18.19 4.60
C MET A 167 15.17 -17.88 3.66
N PHE A 168 16.08 -16.98 4.04
CA PHE A 168 17.25 -16.63 3.23
C PHE A 168 18.18 -17.83 3.02
N ILE A 169 18.48 -18.59 4.07
CA ILE A 169 19.32 -19.80 3.98
C ILE A 169 18.64 -20.85 3.09
N TYR A 170 17.34 -21.09 3.30
CA TYR A 170 16.59 -22.05 2.49
C TYR A 170 16.38 -21.59 1.04
N ALA A 171 16.36 -20.28 0.75
CA ALA A 171 16.25 -19.75 -0.60
C ALA A 171 17.52 -20.08 -1.41
N ILE A 172 18.69 -19.92 -0.80
CA ILE A 172 19.97 -20.31 -1.42
C ILE A 172 20.01 -21.82 -1.64
N PHE A 173 19.61 -22.60 -0.63
CA PHE A 173 19.58 -24.06 -0.75
C PHE A 173 18.59 -24.52 -1.84
N GLY A 174 17.40 -23.93 -1.88
CA GLY A 174 16.37 -24.24 -2.87
C GLY A 174 16.82 -23.91 -4.28
N MET A 175 17.50 -22.77 -4.47
CA MET A 175 18.08 -22.41 -5.77
C MET A 175 19.16 -23.40 -6.21
N TYR A 176 20.02 -23.86 -5.31
CA TYR A 176 21.07 -24.82 -5.68
C TYR A 176 20.54 -26.21 -6.02
N ASN A 177 19.47 -26.65 -5.35
CA ASN A 177 18.96 -28.02 -5.49
C ASN A 177 17.77 -28.16 -6.46
N PHE A 178 16.90 -27.15 -6.53
CA PHE A 178 15.60 -27.25 -7.19
C PHE A 178 15.43 -26.30 -8.40
N ALA A 179 16.49 -25.64 -8.85
CA ALA A 179 16.43 -24.73 -10.01
C ALA A 179 15.96 -25.41 -11.31
N TYR A 180 16.24 -26.70 -11.51
CA TYR A 180 15.93 -27.43 -12.74
C TYR A 180 14.77 -28.44 -12.60
N VAL A 181 13.99 -28.32 -11.53
CA VAL A 181 12.80 -29.13 -11.30
C VAL A 181 11.76 -28.83 -12.38
N LYS A 182 11.11 -29.88 -12.88
CA LYS A 182 10.07 -29.73 -13.91
C LYS A 182 8.93 -28.87 -13.37
N LYS A 183 8.48 -27.92 -14.18
CA LYS A 183 7.33 -27.05 -13.88
C LYS A 183 6.06 -27.90 -13.87
N GLU A 184 5.47 -28.06 -12.70
CA GLU A 184 4.23 -28.81 -12.45
C GLU A 184 3.30 -27.99 -11.53
N ALA A 185 2.15 -28.54 -11.14
CA ALA A 185 1.17 -27.84 -10.30
C ALA A 185 1.80 -27.39 -8.96
N GLY A 186 2.25 -26.14 -8.88
CA GLY A 186 2.94 -25.56 -7.72
C GLY A 186 4.27 -24.87 -8.03
N ILE A 187 4.94 -25.25 -9.12
CA ILE A 187 6.16 -24.60 -9.64
C ILE A 187 5.87 -24.10 -11.06
N ASN A 188 5.80 -22.79 -11.23
CA ASN A 188 5.46 -22.13 -12.51
C ASN A 188 6.49 -21.05 -12.86
N ASP A 189 6.29 -20.30 -13.96
CA ASP A 189 7.25 -19.30 -14.44
C ASP A 189 7.49 -18.14 -13.47
N VAL A 190 6.59 -17.93 -12.50
CA VAL A 190 6.67 -16.83 -11.52
C VAL A 190 7.12 -17.35 -10.14
N SER A 191 6.63 -18.51 -9.73
CA SER A 191 6.93 -19.23 -8.49
C SER A 191 7.80 -20.44 -8.80
N ASN A 192 9.13 -20.24 -8.80
CA ASN A 192 10.13 -21.29 -9.00
C ASN A 192 11.41 -21.04 -8.19
N PHE A 193 12.33 -21.98 -8.26
CA PHE A 193 13.64 -21.89 -7.60
C PHE A 193 14.79 -21.52 -8.57
N GLU A 194 14.50 -20.98 -9.76
CA GLU A 194 15.54 -20.64 -10.75
C GLU A 194 16.35 -19.42 -10.31
N THR A 195 15.71 -18.43 -9.69
CA THR A 195 16.34 -17.22 -9.19
C THR A 195 16.18 -17.07 -7.68
N PHE A 196 17.06 -16.28 -7.06
CA PHE A 196 16.98 -15.99 -5.63
C PHE A 196 15.64 -15.32 -5.24
N GLY A 197 15.15 -14.37 -6.05
CA GLY A 197 13.89 -13.67 -5.79
C GLY A 197 12.67 -14.59 -5.87
N SER A 198 12.61 -15.43 -6.91
CA SER A 198 11.53 -16.42 -7.07
C SER A 198 11.55 -17.45 -5.94
N SER A 199 12.73 -17.95 -5.57
CA SER A 199 12.92 -18.86 -4.42
C SER A 199 12.40 -18.26 -3.12
N MET A 200 12.68 -16.97 -2.89
CA MET A 200 12.23 -16.25 -1.70
C MET A 200 10.69 -16.12 -1.67
N LEU A 201 10.05 -15.86 -2.82
CA LEU A 201 8.59 -15.81 -2.93
C LEU A 201 7.95 -17.18 -2.68
N CYS A 202 8.52 -18.26 -3.22
CA CYS A 202 8.07 -19.63 -2.95
C CYS A 202 8.18 -19.97 -1.45
N LEU A 203 9.28 -19.62 -0.80
CA LEU A 203 9.44 -19.86 0.64
C LEU A 203 8.53 -18.99 1.50
N PHE A 204 8.22 -17.77 1.05
CA PHE A 204 7.20 -16.96 1.68
C PHE A 204 5.82 -17.64 1.60
N GLN A 205 5.45 -18.19 0.44
CA GLN A 205 4.21 -18.96 0.26
C GLN A 205 4.15 -20.18 1.20
N VAL A 206 5.24 -20.93 1.34
CA VAL A 206 5.33 -22.05 2.31
C VAL A 206 5.21 -21.57 3.75
N THR A 207 5.82 -20.43 4.09
CA THR A 207 5.79 -19.87 5.45
C THR A 207 4.37 -19.46 5.87
N ILE A 208 3.54 -19.00 4.92
CA ILE A 208 2.12 -18.73 5.13
C ILE A 208 1.23 -19.97 4.93
N PHE A 209 1.83 -21.15 4.72
CA PHE A 209 1.17 -22.43 4.44
C PHE A 209 0.23 -22.41 3.22
N ALA A 210 0.54 -21.60 2.20
CA ALA A 210 -0.23 -21.53 0.96
C ALA A 210 0.50 -22.26 -0.18
N GLY A 211 -0.18 -23.17 -0.87
CA GLY A 211 0.32 -23.82 -2.09
C GLY A 211 1.57 -24.69 -1.92
N TRP A 212 1.93 -25.02 -0.67
CA TRP A 212 3.12 -25.83 -0.36
C TRP A 212 2.96 -27.28 -0.85
N ASP A 213 1.74 -27.80 -0.90
CA ASP A 213 1.39 -29.15 -1.30
C ASP A 213 1.66 -29.40 -2.79
N GLY A 214 1.31 -28.43 -3.64
CA GLY A 214 1.64 -28.47 -5.07
C GLY A 214 3.14 -28.41 -5.30
N MET A 215 3.82 -27.49 -4.62
CA MET A 215 5.28 -27.35 -4.72
C MET A 215 6.00 -28.61 -4.25
N LEU A 216 5.53 -29.22 -3.16
CA LEU A 216 6.09 -30.44 -2.61
C LEU A 216 5.88 -31.63 -3.55
N ASN A 217 4.68 -31.77 -4.12
CA ASN A 217 4.38 -32.81 -5.10
C ASN A 217 5.24 -32.66 -6.36
N ALA A 218 5.46 -31.44 -6.84
CA ALA A 218 6.35 -31.19 -7.98
C ALA A 218 7.78 -31.63 -7.66
N ILE A 219 8.29 -31.35 -6.46
CA ILE A 219 9.66 -31.75 -6.07
C ILE A 219 9.79 -33.28 -5.92
N PHE A 220 8.80 -33.96 -5.35
CA PHE A 220 8.88 -35.42 -5.12
C PHE A 220 8.54 -36.27 -6.33
N ASN A 221 7.60 -35.83 -7.16
CA ASN A 221 7.12 -36.61 -8.30
C ASN A 221 7.76 -36.19 -9.63
N SER A 222 8.40 -35.03 -9.70
CA SER A 222 9.19 -34.71 -10.88
C SER A 222 10.36 -35.68 -10.97
N LYS A 223 10.39 -36.45 -12.05
CA LYS A 223 11.67 -36.82 -12.62
C LYS A 223 12.34 -35.50 -13.00
N TRP A 224 13.60 -35.32 -12.61
CA TRP A 224 14.46 -34.24 -13.11
C TRP A 224 14.14 -34.01 -14.58
N SER A 225 14.06 -32.75 -15.03
CA SER A 225 13.87 -32.48 -16.45
C SER A 225 14.82 -33.37 -17.24
N ASP A 226 14.28 -34.23 -18.11
CA ASP A 226 15.05 -35.09 -19.02
C ASP A 226 15.71 -34.18 -20.07
N CYS A 227 16.53 -33.22 -19.63
CA CYS A 227 17.39 -32.43 -20.49
C CYS A 227 18.78 -33.07 -20.32
N ASP A 228 19.01 -34.11 -21.13
CA ASP A 228 20.33 -34.73 -21.29
C ASP A 228 21.35 -33.62 -21.60
N PRO A 229 22.42 -33.44 -20.80
CA PRO A 229 23.42 -32.40 -21.05
C PRO A 229 24.24 -32.63 -22.33
N VAL A 230 24.01 -33.76 -23.02
CA VAL A 230 24.66 -34.14 -24.28
C VAL A 230 23.80 -33.76 -25.50
N LEU A 231 22.49 -33.56 -25.34
CA LEU A 231 21.58 -33.24 -26.44
C LEU A 231 20.96 -31.85 -26.21
N HIS A 232 21.56 -30.84 -26.83
CA HIS A 232 20.90 -29.55 -27.07
C HIS A 232 19.71 -29.77 -28.02
N GLN A 233 18.59 -30.31 -27.55
CA GLN A 233 17.33 -30.26 -28.30
C GLN A 233 16.12 -30.59 -27.43
N VAL A 234 15.27 -29.58 -27.29
CA VAL A 234 13.86 -29.65 -26.91
C VAL A 234 13.59 -29.89 -25.41
N CYS A 235 13.77 -28.84 -24.61
CA CYS A 235 12.98 -28.68 -23.39
C CYS A 235 11.76 -27.81 -23.78
N ASP A 236 10.75 -28.42 -24.41
CA ASP A 236 9.46 -27.74 -24.60
C ASP A 236 8.29 -28.71 -24.41
N GLY A 237 7.35 -28.28 -23.61
CA GLY A 237 6.09 -28.97 -23.37
C GLY A 237 5.17 -28.70 -24.54
N ASP A 238 5.00 -29.69 -25.41
CA ASP A 238 3.82 -29.73 -26.26
C ASP A 238 3.36 -31.18 -26.39
N HIS A 239 2.50 -31.60 -25.46
CA HIS A 239 1.77 -32.84 -25.58
C HIS A 239 0.66 -32.69 -26.63
N ASN A 240 0.96 -32.23 -27.85
CA ASN A 240 0.06 -32.37 -29.00
C ASN A 240 0.69 -31.96 -30.36
N ARG A 241 1.69 -32.70 -30.88
CA ARG A 241 1.87 -32.72 -32.33
C ARG A 241 2.49 -34.00 -32.87
N SER A 242 1.71 -34.62 -33.76
CA SER A 242 2.11 -35.58 -34.81
C SER A 242 2.67 -36.93 -34.35
N VAL A 243 1.73 -37.80 -33.97
CA VAL A 243 1.76 -39.19 -34.46
C VAL A 243 1.70 -39.13 -36.00
N LEU A 244 2.85 -39.23 -36.67
CA LEU A 244 2.93 -39.76 -38.03
C LEU A 244 4.20 -40.62 -38.12
N THR A 245 3.99 -41.87 -37.73
CA THR A 245 4.74 -43.05 -38.13
C THR A 245 4.74 -43.20 -39.65
N TRP A 246 5.88 -43.59 -40.22
CA TRP A 246 5.86 -44.59 -41.29
C TRP A 246 5.69 -45.97 -40.65
#